data_AF-A8UQP9-F1
#
_entry.id   AF-A8UQP9-F1
#
_cell.length_a   1.000
_cell.length_b   1.000
_cell.length_c   1.000
_cell.angle_alpha   90.00
_cell.angle_beta   90.00
_cell.angle_gamma   90.00
#
_symmetry.space_group_name_H-M   'P 1'
#
loop_
_entity.id
_entity.type
_entity.pdbx_description
1 polymer ?
#
loop_
_entity_poly.entity_id
_entity_poly.type
_entity_poly.pdbx_seq_one_letter_code
_entity_poly.pdbx_strand_id
1 'polypeptide(L)' 'MNPKDVSAMTVGLNLLGGIIAGLLVGYFADWAMENWFGIRTSPWGLIFFFFVGIISGFRNAYRDLKRLEE' A
#
# COMPACT_ATOMS: atom_id res chain seq x y z
N MET A 1 -12.36 24.73 5.10
CA MET A 1 -12.18 23.66 4.10
C MET A 1 -13.53 23.04 3.84
N ASN A 2 -13.89 22.79 2.58
CA ASN A 2 -15.16 22.16 2.25
C ASN A 2 -15.10 20.70 2.78
N PRO A 3 -16.13 20.14 3.42
CA PRO A 3 -16.13 18.75 3.88
C PRO A 3 -15.78 17.73 2.78
N LYS A 4 -16.04 18.09 1.51
CA LYS A 4 -15.66 17.35 0.32
C LYS A 4 -14.15 17.24 0.12
N ASP A 5 -13.41 18.31 0.45
CA ASP A 5 -11.96 18.38 0.33
C ASP A 5 -11.29 17.48 1.36
N VAL A 6 -11.79 17.48 2.59
CA VAL A 6 -11.30 16.64 3.69
C VAL A 6 -11.48 15.15 3.36
N SER A 7 -12.61 14.81 2.74
CA SER A 7 -12.90 13.45 2.30
C SER A 7 -11.99 12.99 1.15
N ALA A 8 -11.80 13.82 0.12
CA ALA A 8 -10.84 13.54 -0.96
C ALA A 8 -9.40 13.39 -0.44
N MET A 9 -9.00 14.21 0.53
CA MET A 9 -7.70 14.12 1.19
C MET A 9 -7.54 12.79 1.96
N THR A 10 -8.59 12.35 2.66
CA THR A 10 -8.61 11.09 3.41
C THR A 10 -8.46 9.88 2.47
N VAL A 11 -9.18 9.88 1.36
CA VAL A 11 -9.06 8.84 0.32
C VAL A 11 -7.65 8.81 -0.26
N GLY A 12 -7.07 9.98 -0.58
CA GLY A 12 -5.70 10.10 -1.08
C GLY A 12 -4.67 9.59 -0.07
N LEU A 13 -4.81 9.94 1.21
CA LEU A 13 -3.94 9.47 2.29
C LEU A 13 -4.02 7.95 2.48
N ASN A 14 -5.21 7.36 2.36
CA ASN A 14 -5.40 5.92 2.49
C ASN A 14 -4.80 5.14 1.30
N LEU A 15 -4.88 5.68 0.09
CA LEU A 15 -4.16 5.14 -1.07
C LEU A 15 -2.65 5.20 -0.89
N LEU A 16 -2.13 6.38 -0.53
CA LEU A 16 -0.69 6.59 -0.30
C LEU A 16 -0.19 5.71 0.85
N GLY A 17 -0.95 5.60 1.94
CA GLY A 17 -0.63 4.75 3.08
C GLY A 17 -0.53 3.27 2.69
N GLY A 18 -1.45 2.78 1.85
CA GLY A 18 -1.40 1.40 1.34
C GLY A 18 -0.17 1.12 0.47
N ILE A 19 0.20 2.07 -0.41
CA ILE A 19 1.39 1.96 -1.26
C ILE A 19 2.67 1.98 -0.41
N ILE A 20 2.79 2.93 0.52
CA ILE A 20 3.96 3.05 1.40
C ILE A 20 4.09 1.80 2.28
N ALA A 21 2.99 1.29 2.83
CA ALA A 21 2.99 0.07 3.62
C ALA A 21 3.42 -1.15 2.79
N GLY A 22 2.91 -1.31 1.56
CA GLY A 22 3.32 -2.39 0.68
C GLY A 22 4.80 -2.32 0.28
N LEU A 23 5.31 -1.11 0.01
CA LEU A 23 6.73 -0.89 -0.28
C LEU A 23 7.62 -1.20 0.94
N LEU A 24 7.24 -0.74 2.13
CA LEU A 24 8.00 -1.02 3.36
C LEU A 24 8.04 -2.53 3.65
N VAL A 25 6.91 -3.22 3.58
CA VAL A 25 6.83 -4.67 3.80
C VAL A 25 7.60 -5.43 2.74
N GLY A 26 7.47 -5.04 1.47
CA GLY A 26 8.19 -5.65 0.35
C GLY A 26 9.70 -5.50 0.44
N TYR A 27 10.18 -4.30 0.79
CA TYR A 27 11.59 -4.05 1.03
C TYR A 27 12.14 -4.85 2.21
N PHE A 28 11.38 -4.93 3.31
CA PHE A 28 11.79 -5.72 4.47
C PHE A 28 11.80 -7.22 4.18
N ALA A 29 10.87 -7.70 3.36
CA ALA A 29 10.82 -9.08 2.89
C ALA A 29 12.03 -9.43 2.00
N ASP A 30 12.37 -8.55 1.05
CA ASP A 30 13.56 -8.73 0.21
C ASP A 30 14.86 -8.68 1.03
N TRP A 31 14.97 -7.76 2.00
CA TRP A 31 16.11 -7.69 2.93
C TRP A 31 16.24 -8.96 3.78
N ALA A 32 15.11 -9.46 4.32
CA ALA A 32 15.09 -10.69 5.10
C ALA A 32 15.48 -11.90 4.24
N MET A 33 15.03 -11.98 2.99
CA MET A 33 15.41 -13.03 2.06
C MET A 33 16.90 -12.98 1.70
N GLU A 34 17.45 -11.79 1.41
CA GLU A 34 18.88 -11.62 1.13
C GLU A 34 19.73 -12.03 2.34
N ASN A 35 19.33 -11.64 3.55
CA ASN A 35 20.08 -11.89 4.77
C ASN A 35 19.97 -13.33 5.29
N TRP A 36 18.83 -14.01 5.11
CA TRP A 36 18.66 -15.41 5.56
C TRP A 36 19.05 -16.45 4.53
N PHE A 37 18.71 -16.24 3.25
CA PHE A 37 18.90 -17.25 2.21
C PHE A 37 20.15 -17.01 1.37
N GLY A 38 20.75 -15.82 1.40
CA GLY A 38 21.93 -15.50 0.58
C GLY A 38 21.66 -15.52 -0.93
N ILE A 39 20.38 -15.61 -1.32
CA ILE A 39 19.94 -15.64 -2.71
C ILE A 39 19.63 -14.20 -3.11
N ARG A 40 20.45 -13.60 -3.99
CA ARG A 40 20.16 -12.30 -4.64
C ARG A 40 19.08 -12.46 -5.70
N THR A 41 17.94 -13.04 -5.34
CA THR A 41 16.74 -13.02 -6.18
C THR A 41 16.20 -11.58 -6.16
N SER A 42 16.74 -10.79 -7.08
CA SER A 42 16.21 -9.53 -7.64
C SER A 42 14.69 -9.41 -7.46
N PRO A 43 14.15 -8.20 -7.21
CA PRO A 43 13.23 -7.85 -6.11
C PRO A 43 11.82 -8.47 -6.21
N TRP A 44 11.71 -9.79 -6.20
CA TRP A 44 10.44 -10.50 -6.35
C TRP A 44 9.49 -10.24 -5.18
N GLY A 45 10.01 -10.15 -3.95
CA GLY A 45 9.21 -9.85 -2.76
C GLY A 45 8.68 -8.42 -2.81
N LEU A 46 9.51 -7.44 -3.16
CA LEU A 46 9.07 -6.06 -3.33
C LEU A 46 8.06 -5.91 -4.47
N ILE A 47 8.24 -6.60 -5.60
CA ILE A 47 7.25 -6.58 -6.70
C ILE A 47 5.91 -7.17 -6.23
N PHE A 48 5.93 -8.34 -5.58
CA PHE A 48 4.71 -8.98 -5.07
C PHE A 48 3.99 -8.08 -4.05
N PHE A 49 4.71 -7.58 -3.04
CA PHE A 49 4.16 -6.73 -2.00
C PHE A 49 3.78 -5.33 -2.49
N PHE A 50 4.39 -4.84 -3.56
CA PHE A 50 3.96 -3.61 -4.23
C PHE A 50 2.54 -3.74 -4.78
N PHE A 51 2.24 -4.83 -5.50
CA PHE A 51 0.88 -5.09 -5.97
C PHE A 51 -0.10 -5.29 -4.81
N VAL A 52 0.30 -6.00 -3.76
CA VAL A 52 -0.53 -6.16 -2.55
C VAL A 52 -0.80 -4.82 -1.87
N GLY A 53 0.20 -3.93 -1.78
CA GLY A 53 0.06 -2.58 -1.25
C GLY A 53 -0.91 -1.71 -2.03
N ILE A 54 -0.81 -1.76 -3.37
CA ILE A 54 -1.77 -1.09 -4.27
C ILE A 54 -3.19 -1.62 -4.00
N ILE A 55 -3.39 -2.94 -4.02
CA ILE A 55 -4.70 -3.55 -3.78
C ILE A 55 -5.27 -3.15 -2.42
N SER A 56 -4.42 -3.13 -1.38
CA SER A 56 -4.80 -2.70 -0.03
C SER A 56 -5.24 -1.23 0.02
N GLY A 57 -4.46 -0.33 -0.62
CA GLY A 57 -4.80 1.09 -0.72
C GLY A 57 -6.12 1.32 -1.44
N PHE A 58 -6.34 0.65 -2.57
CA PHE A 58 -7.60 0.70 -3.31
C PHE A 58 -8.77 0.14 -2.50
N ARG A 59 -8.58 -0.97 -1.78
CA ARG A 59 -9.63 -1.56 -0.94
C ARG A 59 -10.05 -0.63 0.19
N ASN A 60 -9.11 0.12 0.78
CA ASN A 60 -9.41 1.08 1.83
C ASN A 60 -10.13 2.32 1.27
N ALA A 61 -9.64 2.86 0.15
CA ALA A 61 -10.29 3.95 -0.58
C ALA A 61 -11.72 3.60 -1.02
N TYR A 62 -11.94 2.38 -1.52
CA TYR A 62 -13.28 1.93 -1.92
C TYR A 62 -14.24 1.83 -0.73
N ARG A 63 -13.74 1.44 0.45
CA ARG A 63 -14.51 1.45 1.69
C ARG A 63 -14.90 2.85 2.14
N ASP A 64 -14.02 3.82 1.95
CA ASP A 64 -14.29 5.22 2.29
C ASP A 64 -15.28 5.84 1.31
N LEU A 65 -15.12 5.59 0.01
CA LEU A 65 -16.07 6.04 -1.01
C LEU A 65 -17.47 5.49 -0.75
N LYS A 66 -17.59 4.19 -0.45
CA LYS A 66 -18.88 3.57 -0.15
C LYS A 66 -19.57 4.17 1.09
N ARG A 67 -18.79 4.62 2.09
CA ARG A 67 -19.32 5.31 3.29
C ARG A 67 -19.78 6.74 3.04
N LEU A 68 -19.41 7.34 1.91
CA LEU A 68 -19.85 8.68 1.53
C LEU A 68 -21.09 8.65 0.63
N GLU A 69 -21.35 7.50 0.01
CA GLU A 69 -22.51 7.25 -0.84
C GLU A 69 -23.75 6.81 -0.03
N GLU A 70 -23.56 6.22 1.16
CA GLU A 70 -24.58 6.00 2.19
C GLU A 70 -24.80 7.23 3.09
#